data_AF-Q9AAB1-F1
#
_entry.id   AF-Q9AAB1-F1
#
_cell.length_a   1.000
_cell.length_b   1.000
_cell.length_c   1.000
_cell.angle_alpha   90.00
_cell.angle_beta   90.00
_cell.angle_gamma   90.00
#
_symmetry.space_group_name_H-M   'P 1'
#
loop_
_entity.id
_entity.type
_entity.pdbx_description
1 polymer ?
#
loop_
_entity_poly.entity_id
_entity_poly.type
_entity_poly.pdbx_seq_one_letter_code
_entity_poly.pdbx_strand_id
1 'polypeptide(L)'
;MAAGCTKSITALTNWRGMVAHAAGMTAIACLRILFTADADMRAGDMPKHKAQGVADAFLKAKWRKPRKCGAVAPLAFVLADHNATELDPTEVQGLAVELEKVLFPNRPIGQIALMTFEGDETAVLHFSALSQKELASLMAGEGYGGEPGRVHVVTADAVKPMPVTREEAKVYAAEKAKAAEAEKPAAAAPAAAAPAPVQAPAPSPAKSAPAPAPTPAPVAAKVVTPQRPADTGWWGVYDLSQGAFVGSTVAMRADLVEPPPEDDAKLLKRDLVALTDVQAALKTASFGEIQASFGFWNLITPASQESYKARLSRYPLDARPRLTASIYGAPREASIGMLQQMRAQLSGAFAAMDLRITDPTFPVQGLPPELLESVTLVLSGETEHDRLKQILKFVERKSAYAAKGVMQCVANVASAVELEACKVAGVVRVQGPAVTDFMDTPVAAADGAPLALAKSAA
;
A
#
# COMPACT_ATOMS: atom_id res chain seq x y z
N MET A 1 1.91 10.09 -8.40
CA MET A 1 0.80 9.10 -8.44
C MET A 1 -0.35 9.39 -7.45
N ALA A 2 -0.32 10.50 -6.69
CA ALA A 2 -1.37 10.84 -5.71
C ALA A 2 -2.74 11.27 -6.29
N ALA A 3 -2.87 11.49 -7.60
CA ALA A 3 -4.12 11.94 -8.23
C ALA A 3 -5.18 10.83 -8.43
N GLY A 4 -4.79 9.55 -8.36
CA GLY A 4 -5.70 8.41 -8.55
C GLY A 4 -6.42 7.94 -7.27
N CYS A 5 -5.75 8.05 -6.11
CA CYS A 5 -6.26 7.53 -4.84
C CYS A 5 -7.30 8.47 -4.20
N THR A 6 -7.08 9.79 -4.25
CA THR A 6 -8.05 10.80 -3.79
C THR A 6 -9.33 10.79 -4.61
N LYS A 7 -9.25 10.50 -5.92
CA LYS A 7 -10.45 10.32 -6.77
C LYS A 7 -11.26 9.09 -6.37
N SER A 8 -10.62 8.03 -5.86
CA SER A 8 -11.31 6.80 -5.48
C SER A 8 -12.11 6.94 -4.19
N ILE A 9 -11.58 7.66 -3.20
CA ILE A 9 -12.28 7.91 -1.93
C ILE A 9 -13.40 8.94 -2.12
N THR A 10 -13.16 10.04 -2.86
CA THR A 10 -14.24 10.98 -3.21
C THR A 10 -15.33 10.34 -4.07
N ALA A 11 -14.98 9.36 -4.93
CA ALA A 11 -15.96 8.57 -5.66
C ALA A 11 -16.75 7.64 -4.74
N LEU A 12 -16.14 6.98 -3.74
CA LEU A 12 -16.82 6.15 -2.75
C LEU A 12 -17.77 6.93 -1.82
N THR A 13 -17.41 8.17 -1.44
CA THR A 13 -18.28 9.02 -0.61
C THR A 13 -19.41 9.65 -1.44
N ASN A 14 -19.13 10.09 -2.68
CA ASN A 14 -20.18 10.50 -3.62
C ASN A 14 -21.07 9.31 -4.02
N TRP A 15 -20.53 8.10 -4.08
CA TRP A 15 -21.24 6.86 -4.37
C TRP A 15 -22.25 6.51 -3.28
N ARG A 16 -21.85 6.50 -2.01
CA ARG A 16 -22.77 6.28 -0.87
C ARG A 16 -23.91 7.30 -0.84
N GLY A 17 -23.65 8.54 -1.24
CA GLY A 17 -24.68 9.56 -1.40
C GLY A 17 -25.57 9.37 -2.64
N MET A 18 -25.08 8.72 -3.70
CA MET A 18 -25.83 8.48 -4.95
C MET A 18 -26.74 7.24 -4.88
N VAL A 19 -26.36 6.21 -4.12
CA VAL A 19 -27.16 4.98 -3.93
C VAL A 19 -28.30 5.21 -2.92
N ALA A 20 -28.10 6.08 -1.93
CA ALA A 20 -29.10 6.39 -0.89
C ALA A 20 -30.35 7.17 -1.38
N HIS A 21 -30.46 7.46 -2.69
CA HIS A 21 -31.57 8.23 -3.27
C HIS A 21 -32.40 7.49 -4.33
N ALA A 22 -32.15 6.20 -4.60
CA ALA A 22 -32.80 5.48 -5.69
C ALA A 22 -33.52 4.20 -5.21
N ALA A 23 -34.84 4.32 -4.98
CA ALA A 23 -35.73 3.17 -4.84
C ALA A 23 -36.22 2.66 -6.23
N GLY A 24 -35.30 2.48 -7.19
CA GLY A 24 -35.61 2.07 -8.56
C GLY A 24 -34.45 1.33 -9.26
N MET A 25 -34.81 0.48 -10.23
CA MET A 25 -33.94 -0.43 -11.01
C MET A 25 -32.60 0.19 -11.42
N THR A 26 -31.50 -0.20 -10.75
CA THR A 26 -30.16 0.32 -11.01
C THR A 26 -29.16 -0.83 -11.22
N ALA A 27 -28.57 -0.92 -12.41
CA ALA A 27 -27.47 -1.84 -12.72
C ALA A 27 -26.16 -1.25 -12.20
N ILE A 28 -25.40 -2.04 -11.44
CA ILE A 28 -24.13 -1.64 -10.85
C ILE A 28 -23.07 -2.67 -11.22
N ALA A 29 -21.96 -2.22 -11.79
CA ALA A 29 -20.81 -3.08 -12.04
C ALA A 29 -19.47 -2.44 -11.67
N CYS A 30 -18.52 -3.28 -11.25
CA CYS A 30 -17.11 -2.94 -11.22
C CYS A 30 -16.48 -3.29 -12.56
N LEU A 31 -15.88 -2.31 -13.23
CA LEU A 31 -15.05 -2.45 -14.43
C LEU A 31 -13.57 -2.40 -14.03
N ARG A 32 -12.83 -3.49 -14.28
CA ARG A 32 -11.37 -3.60 -14.12
C ARG A 32 -10.67 -3.55 -15.47
N ILE A 33 -9.60 -2.77 -15.58
CA ILE A 33 -8.71 -2.76 -16.75
C ILE A 33 -7.52 -3.66 -16.45
N LEU A 34 -7.34 -4.71 -17.25
CA LEU A 34 -6.25 -5.68 -17.14
C LEU A 34 -5.34 -5.55 -18.37
N PHE A 35 -4.03 -5.54 -18.16
CA PHE A 35 -3.05 -5.61 -19.25
C PHE A 35 -2.69 -7.08 -19.46
N THR A 36 -2.84 -7.58 -20.69
CA THR A 36 -2.55 -8.98 -21.01
C THR A 36 -1.04 -9.24 -20.93
N ALA A 37 -0.65 -10.41 -20.41
CA ALA A 37 0.73 -10.71 -20.01
C ALA A 37 1.75 -10.80 -21.17
N ASP A 38 1.29 -10.78 -22.42
CA ASP A 38 2.15 -10.74 -23.61
C ASP A 38 2.56 -9.31 -24.02
N ALA A 39 2.09 -8.29 -23.30
CA ALA A 39 2.53 -6.91 -23.45
C ALA A 39 3.76 -6.63 -22.57
N ASP A 40 4.91 -7.21 -22.92
CA ASP A 40 6.19 -6.78 -22.35
C ASP A 40 6.31 -5.26 -22.51
N MET A 41 6.42 -4.53 -21.39
CA MET A 41 6.56 -3.08 -21.43
C MET A 41 7.84 -2.69 -22.18
N ARG A 42 7.71 -2.19 -23.40
CA ARG A 42 8.81 -1.67 -24.22
C ARG A 42 9.01 -0.17 -23.93
N ALA A 43 10.22 0.32 -24.21
CA ALA A 43 10.50 1.75 -24.17
C ALA A 43 9.51 2.52 -25.06
N GLY A 44 8.66 3.36 -24.46
CA GLY A 44 7.56 4.07 -25.12
C GLY A 44 6.16 3.70 -24.62
N ASP A 45 6.02 2.65 -23.80
CA ASP A 45 4.73 2.26 -23.25
C ASP A 45 4.21 3.24 -22.20
N MET A 46 2.89 3.51 -22.26
CA MET A 46 2.24 4.40 -21.32
C MET A 46 2.29 3.79 -19.91
N PRO A 47 2.95 4.44 -18.93
CA PRO A 47 3.00 3.93 -17.58
C PRO A 47 1.59 3.73 -17.00
N LYS A 48 1.37 2.66 -16.20
CA LYS A 48 0.05 2.34 -15.59
C LYS A 48 -0.60 3.53 -14.87
N HIS A 49 0.20 4.42 -14.28
CA HIS A 49 -0.29 5.64 -13.62
C HIS A 49 -0.89 6.68 -14.59
N LYS A 50 -0.42 6.74 -15.85
CA LYS A 50 -1.01 7.57 -16.90
C LYS A 50 -2.26 6.93 -17.48
N ALA A 51 -2.27 5.59 -17.61
CA ALA A 51 -3.44 4.84 -18.08
C ALA A 51 -4.67 5.06 -17.18
N GLN A 52 -4.50 5.14 -15.85
CA GLN A 52 -5.58 5.48 -14.91
C GLN A 52 -6.25 6.83 -15.23
N GLY A 53 -5.45 7.87 -15.45
CA GLY A 53 -5.96 9.21 -15.72
C GLY A 53 -6.69 9.32 -17.05
N VAL A 54 -6.16 8.65 -18.08
CA VAL A 54 -6.76 8.57 -19.41
C VAL A 54 -8.08 7.77 -19.37
N ALA A 55 -8.10 6.63 -18.69
CA ALA A 55 -9.32 5.84 -18.52
C ALA A 55 -10.41 6.58 -17.74
N ASP A 56 -10.05 7.29 -16.65
CA ASP A 56 -11.00 8.12 -15.89
C ASP A 56 -11.61 9.23 -16.76
N ALA A 57 -10.81 9.92 -17.56
CA ALA A 57 -11.29 10.95 -18.48
C ALA A 57 -12.17 10.38 -19.59
N PHE A 58 -11.77 9.24 -20.17
CA PHE A 58 -12.51 8.55 -21.22
C PHE A 58 -13.89 8.09 -20.73
N LEU A 59 -13.95 7.40 -19.59
CA LEU A 59 -15.20 6.90 -19.01
C LEU A 59 -16.12 8.06 -18.64
N LYS A 60 -15.61 9.17 -18.09
CA LYS A 60 -16.43 10.37 -17.81
C LYS A 60 -17.00 11.02 -19.07
N ALA A 61 -16.31 10.92 -20.21
CA ALA A 61 -16.77 11.49 -21.47
C ALA A 61 -17.85 10.61 -22.16
N LYS A 62 -17.72 9.29 -22.02
CA LYS A 62 -18.58 8.29 -22.68
C LYS A 62 -19.76 7.84 -21.81
N TRP A 63 -19.59 7.78 -20.49
CA TRP A 63 -20.61 7.36 -19.51
C TRP A 63 -21.36 8.56 -18.92
N ARG A 64 -22.23 9.17 -19.73
CA ARG A 64 -22.89 10.46 -19.44
C ARG A 64 -24.14 10.32 -18.56
N LYS A 65 -24.51 11.41 -17.88
CA LYS A 65 -25.75 11.50 -17.07
C LYS A 65 -26.97 11.03 -17.89
N PRO A 66 -27.91 10.27 -17.30
CA PRO A 66 -28.05 9.98 -15.86
C PRO A 66 -27.10 8.90 -15.33
N ARG A 67 -26.36 8.21 -16.21
CA ARG A 67 -25.35 7.22 -15.84
C ARG A 67 -24.17 7.87 -15.12
N LYS A 68 -23.57 7.12 -14.22
CA LYS A 68 -22.48 7.59 -13.35
C LYS A 68 -21.31 6.62 -13.42
N CYS A 69 -20.10 7.15 -13.41
CA CYS A 69 -18.87 6.37 -13.30
C CYS A 69 -17.90 7.00 -12.30
N GLY A 70 -17.10 6.18 -11.62
CA GLY A 70 -16.08 6.65 -10.70
C GLY A 70 -14.99 5.62 -10.47
N ALA A 71 -13.74 6.05 -10.41
CA ALA A 71 -12.65 5.17 -9.96
C ALA A 71 -12.88 4.75 -8.52
N VAL A 72 -12.59 3.51 -8.15
CA VAL A 72 -12.69 3.01 -6.76
C VAL A 72 -11.41 2.36 -6.27
N ALA A 73 -10.55 1.93 -7.20
CA ALA A 73 -9.18 1.50 -6.95
C ALA A 73 -8.33 1.76 -8.22
N PRO A 74 -7.00 1.59 -8.17
CA PRO A 74 -6.18 1.65 -9.39
C PRO A 74 -6.70 0.67 -10.45
N LEU A 75 -7.00 1.20 -11.63
CA LEU A 75 -7.56 0.52 -12.80
C LEU A 75 -8.91 -0.15 -12.55
N ALA A 76 -9.62 0.25 -11.50
CA ALA A 76 -10.96 -0.22 -11.15
C ALA A 76 -11.94 0.94 -11.11
N PHE A 77 -13.06 0.80 -11.81
CA PHE A 77 -14.10 1.82 -11.92
C PHE A 77 -15.45 1.19 -11.59
N VAL A 78 -16.33 1.92 -10.91
CA VAL A 78 -17.74 1.53 -10.77
C VAL A 78 -18.54 2.24 -11.84
N LEU A 79 -19.38 1.49 -12.54
CA LEU A 79 -20.37 1.97 -13.49
C LEU A 79 -21.76 1.75 -12.90
N ALA A 80 -22.60 2.79 -12.97
CA ALA A 80 -24.00 2.70 -12.59
C ALA A 80 -24.91 3.24 -13.69
N ASP A 81 -25.92 2.44 -14.06
CA ASP A 81 -27.01 2.84 -14.95
C ASP A 81 -28.34 2.75 -14.18
N HIS A 82 -29.06 3.87 -14.08
CA HIS A 82 -30.30 4.00 -13.32
C HIS A 82 -31.54 3.65 -14.18
N ASN A 83 -31.32 3.38 -15.47
CA ASN A 83 -32.37 3.07 -16.43
C ASN A 83 -32.33 1.60 -16.89
N ALA A 84 -31.36 0.83 -16.40
CA ALA A 84 -31.13 -0.56 -16.81
C ALA A 84 -31.03 -1.45 -15.58
N THR A 85 -31.49 -2.70 -15.71
CA THR A 85 -31.34 -3.74 -14.69
C THR A 85 -30.01 -4.47 -14.80
N GLU A 86 -29.39 -4.48 -15.99
CA GLU A 86 -28.11 -5.12 -16.30
C GLU A 86 -27.33 -4.24 -17.29
N LEU A 87 -26.00 -4.29 -17.27
CA LEU A 87 -25.18 -3.62 -18.28
C LEU A 87 -25.14 -4.44 -19.56
N ASP A 88 -25.33 -3.80 -20.71
CA ASP A 88 -25.16 -4.44 -22.01
C ASP A 88 -23.67 -4.78 -22.24
N PRO A 89 -23.30 -6.07 -22.32
CA PRO A 89 -21.92 -6.48 -22.53
C PRO A 89 -21.35 -6.00 -23.87
N THR A 90 -22.21 -5.79 -24.87
CA THR A 90 -21.84 -5.28 -26.20
C THR A 90 -21.43 -3.81 -26.14
N GLU A 91 -22.14 -3.01 -25.33
CA GLU A 91 -21.80 -1.61 -25.07
C GLU A 91 -20.45 -1.52 -24.33
N VAL A 92 -20.22 -2.38 -23.34
CA VAL A 92 -18.93 -2.47 -22.63
C VAL A 92 -17.79 -2.92 -23.55
N GLN A 93 -18.07 -3.80 -24.51
CA GLN A 93 -17.09 -4.19 -25.54
C GLN A 93 -16.73 -3.02 -26.46
N GLY A 94 -17.72 -2.22 -26.88
CA GLY A 94 -17.48 -0.99 -27.63
C GLY A 94 -16.58 -0.01 -26.86
N LEU A 95 -16.80 0.13 -25.55
CA LEU A 95 -15.92 0.93 -24.68
C LEU A 95 -14.50 0.37 -24.60
N ALA A 96 -14.33 -0.96 -24.54
CA ALA A 96 -13.02 -1.60 -24.52
C ALA A 96 -12.21 -1.26 -25.76
N VAL A 97 -12.82 -1.41 -26.94
CA VAL A 97 -12.18 -1.13 -28.24
C VAL A 97 -11.77 0.33 -28.36
N GLU A 98 -12.63 1.26 -27.95
CA GLU A 98 -12.32 2.68 -27.99
C GLU A 98 -11.26 3.09 -26.96
N LEU A 99 -11.36 2.60 -25.73
CA LEU A 99 -10.40 2.89 -24.67
C LEU A 99 -9.00 2.38 -25.04
N GLU A 100 -8.92 1.21 -25.67
CA GLU A 100 -7.67 0.63 -26.14
C GLU A 100 -7.00 1.50 -27.20
N LYS A 101 -7.75 2.02 -28.18
CA LYS A 101 -7.24 2.96 -29.19
C LYS A 101 -6.69 4.25 -28.57
N VAL A 102 -7.31 4.71 -27.47
CA VAL A 102 -6.89 5.92 -26.75
C VAL A 102 -5.62 5.66 -25.92
N LEU A 103 -5.51 4.50 -25.28
CA LEU A 103 -4.35 4.13 -24.47
C LEU A 103 -3.13 3.73 -25.31
N PHE A 104 -3.36 3.10 -26.47
CA PHE A 104 -2.31 2.56 -27.35
C PHE A 104 -2.57 2.96 -28.81
N PRO A 105 -2.36 4.24 -29.17
CA PRO A 105 -2.52 4.68 -30.54
C PRO A 105 -1.55 3.92 -31.46
N ASN A 106 -2.05 3.41 -32.58
CA ASN A 106 -1.32 2.67 -33.62
C ASN A 106 -0.87 1.24 -33.26
N ARG A 107 -1.46 0.60 -32.25
CA ARG A 107 -1.23 -0.83 -31.95
C ARG A 107 -2.39 -1.74 -32.38
N PRO A 108 -2.12 -3.03 -32.66
CA PRO A 108 -3.18 -4.02 -32.84
C PRO A 108 -3.98 -4.17 -31.54
N ILE A 109 -5.29 -4.33 -31.70
CA ILE A 109 -6.26 -4.45 -30.62
C ILE A 109 -6.08 -5.81 -29.91
N GLY A 110 -6.25 -5.89 -28.58
CA GLY A 110 -6.03 -7.07 -27.74
C GLY A 110 -5.00 -6.91 -26.59
N GLN A 111 -4.47 -5.70 -26.37
CA GLN A 111 -3.50 -5.34 -25.32
C GLN A 111 -4.15 -5.12 -23.95
N ILE A 112 -5.47 -4.87 -23.93
CA ILE A 112 -6.24 -4.74 -22.70
C ILE A 112 -7.41 -5.73 -22.69
N ALA A 113 -7.72 -6.24 -21.50
CA ALA A 113 -8.99 -6.91 -21.22
C ALA A 113 -9.75 -6.07 -20.20
N LEU A 114 -11.03 -5.85 -20.44
CA LEU A 114 -11.94 -5.30 -19.44
C LEU A 114 -12.60 -6.46 -18.71
N MET A 115 -12.72 -6.37 -17.39
CA MET A 115 -13.45 -7.35 -16.62
C MET A 115 -14.56 -6.64 -15.84
N THR A 116 -15.81 -7.01 -16.11
CA THR A 116 -16.97 -6.48 -15.40
C THR A 116 -17.44 -7.47 -14.35
N PHE A 117 -17.76 -6.99 -13.16
CA PHE A 117 -18.46 -7.74 -12.13
C PHE A 117 -19.75 -7.00 -11.78
N GLU A 118 -20.89 -7.65 -11.96
CA GLU A 118 -22.20 -7.18 -11.49
C GLU A 118 -22.59 -7.91 -10.22
N GLY A 119 -23.00 -7.16 -9.19
CA GLY A 119 -23.47 -7.70 -7.92
C GLY A 119 -23.96 -6.57 -7.01
N ASP A 120 -24.25 -6.90 -5.76
CA ASP A 120 -24.58 -5.88 -4.76
C ASP A 120 -23.38 -4.96 -4.45
N GLU A 121 -23.64 -3.87 -3.74
CA GLU A 121 -22.63 -2.86 -3.42
C GLU A 121 -21.40 -3.45 -2.70
N THR A 122 -21.62 -4.40 -1.79
CA THR A 122 -20.54 -5.02 -1.00
C THR A 122 -19.70 -5.93 -1.89
N ALA A 123 -20.34 -6.71 -2.74
CA ALA A 123 -19.69 -7.59 -3.70
C ALA A 123 -18.87 -6.82 -4.74
N VAL A 124 -19.41 -5.72 -5.27
CA VAL A 124 -18.74 -4.81 -6.23
C VAL A 124 -17.50 -4.17 -5.61
N LEU A 125 -17.58 -3.71 -4.36
CA LEU A 125 -16.44 -3.13 -3.65
C LEU A 125 -15.36 -4.17 -3.33
N HIS A 126 -15.75 -5.38 -2.90
CA HIS A 126 -14.81 -6.46 -2.66
C HIS A 126 -14.10 -6.89 -3.96
N PHE A 127 -14.84 -7.02 -5.07
CA PHE A 127 -14.26 -7.31 -6.39
C PHE A 127 -13.28 -6.22 -6.86
N SER A 128 -13.54 -4.96 -6.51
CA SER A 128 -12.66 -3.83 -6.81
C SER A 128 -11.33 -3.84 -6.04
N ALA A 129 -11.24 -4.64 -4.97
CA ALA A 129 -10.06 -4.79 -4.12
C ALA A 129 -9.22 -6.06 -4.40
N LEU A 130 -9.71 -6.99 -5.23
CA LEU A 130 -8.97 -8.20 -5.63
C LEU A 130 -7.55 -7.89 -6.15
N SER A 131 -6.61 -8.74 -5.75
CA SER A 131 -5.22 -8.70 -6.21
C SER A 131 -5.07 -9.14 -7.66
N GLN A 132 -3.95 -8.78 -8.31
CA GLN A 132 -3.65 -9.22 -9.68
C GLN A 132 -3.62 -10.75 -9.84
N LYS A 133 -3.18 -11.46 -8.79
CA LYS A 133 -3.17 -12.92 -8.79
C LYS A 133 -4.59 -13.49 -8.82
N GLU A 134 -5.51 -12.92 -8.04
CA GLU A 134 -6.90 -13.34 -8.00
C GLU A 134 -7.64 -13.00 -9.30
N LEU A 135 -7.37 -11.82 -9.87
CA LEU A 135 -7.91 -11.43 -11.17
C LEU A 135 -7.40 -12.36 -12.29
N ALA A 136 -6.13 -12.78 -12.25
CA ALA A 136 -5.57 -13.74 -13.20
C ALA A 136 -6.17 -15.14 -13.04
N SER A 137 -6.34 -15.64 -11.80
CA SER A 137 -7.06 -16.89 -11.53
C SER A 137 -8.50 -16.84 -12.04
N LEU A 138 -9.16 -15.69 -11.90
CA LEU A 138 -10.52 -15.50 -12.39
C LEU A 138 -10.57 -15.49 -13.93
N MET A 139 -9.63 -14.84 -14.61
CA MET A 139 -9.47 -14.92 -16.07
C MET A 139 -9.16 -16.34 -16.56
N ALA A 140 -8.48 -17.16 -15.75
CA ALA A 140 -8.22 -18.57 -16.03
C ALA A 140 -9.45 -19.47 -15.81
N GLY A 141 -10.54 -18.93 -15.27
CA GLY A 141 -11.77 -19.67 -14.99
C GLY A 141 -11.76 -20.43 -13.66
N GLU A 142 -10.83 -20.12 -12.76
CA GLU A 142 -10.73 -20.74 -11.43
C GLU A 142 -11.71 -20.12 -10.40
N GLY A 143 -12.40 -19.06 -10.78
CA GLY A 143 -13.28 -18.26 -9.92
C GLY A 143 -12.49 -17.51 -8.83
N TYR A 144 -13.20 -16.80 -7.94
CA TYR A 144 -12.62 -16.24 -6.72
C TYR A 144 -13.42 -16.65 -5.48
N GLY A 145 -12.85 -16.42 -4.30
CA GLY A 145 -13.42 -16.83 -3.02
C GLY A 145 -14.41 -15.83 -2.41
N GLY A 146 -15.03 -14.97 -3.21
CA GLY A 146 -15.93 -13.92 -2.73
C GLY A 146 -17.40 -14.15 -3.08
N GLU A 147 -18.19 -13.09 -2.86
CA GLU A 147 -19.65 -13.08 -3.01
C GLU A 147 -20.15 -13.43 -4.43
N PRO A 148 -21.36 -13.99 -4.56
CA PRO A 148 -21.95 -14.31 -5.86
C PRO A 148 -22.23 -13.04 -6.69
N GLY A 149 -22.18 -13.19 -8.02
CA GLY A 149 -22.38 -12.10 -8.97
C GLY A 149 -22.27 -12.61 -10.41
N ARG A 150 -22.14 -11.69 -11.38
CA ARG A 150 -21.87 -12.04 -12.78
C ARG A 150 -20.58 -11.41 -13.24
N VAL A 151 -19.64 -12.22 -13.72
CA VAL A 151 -18.39 -11.73 -14.30
C VAL A 151 -18.37 -11.92 -15.81
N HIS A 152 -18.01 -10.86 -16.53
CA HIS A 152 -17.65 -10.95 -17.94
C HIS A 152 -16.20 -10.50 -18.14
N VAL A 153 -15.43 -11.29 -18.87
CA VAL A 153 -14.16 -10.84 -19.45
C VAL A 153 -14.44 -10.39 -20.87
N VAL A 154 -14.25 -9.10 -21.10
CA VAL A 154 -14.52 -8.40 -22.35
C VAL A 154 -13.19 -8.04 -22.99
N THR A 155 -12.91 -8.69 -24.10
CA THR A 155 -11.82 -8.35 -25.01
C THR A 155 -12.40 -7.68 -26.25
N ALA A 156 -11.56 -7.10 -27.10
CA ALA A 156 -12.04 -6.51 -28.35
C ALA A 156 -12.79 -7.50 -29.25
N ASP A 157 -12.42 -8.78 -29.23
CA ASP A 157 -12.95 -9.78 -30.14
C ASP A 157 -14.03 -10.68 -29.52
N ALA A 158 -14.18 -10.67 -28.18
CA ALA A 158 -15.14 -11.53 -27.49
C ALA A 158 -15.53 -11.02 -26.10
N VAL A 159 -16.79 -11.26 -25.75
CA VAL A 159 -17.32 -11.23 -24.38
C VAL A 159 -17.44 -12.67 -23.88
N LYS A 160 -16.77 -12.99 -22.76
CA LYS A 160 -16.81 -14.32 -22.15
C LYS A 160 -17.38 -14.25 -20.74
N PRO A 161 -18.51 -14.90 -20.43
CA PRO A 161 -18.97 -15.04 -19.06
C PRO A 161 -18.01 -15.96 -18.31
N MET A 162 -17.66 -15.58 -17.08
CA MET A 162 -16.75 -16.34 -16.22
C MET A 162 -17.45 -16.82 -14.96
N PRO A 163 -17.13 -18.04 -14.48
CA PRO A 163 -17.64 -18.51 -13.19
C PRO A 163 -17.11 -17.60 -12.07
N VAL A 164 -17.99 -17.20 -11.17
CA VAL A 164 -17.72 -16.16 -10.18
C VAL A 164 -17.18 -16.80 -8.92
N THR A 165 -17.81 -17.87 -8.43
CA THR A 165 -17.34 -18.60 -7.25
C THR A 165 -16.43 -19.77 -7.61
N ARG A 166 -15.58 -20.19 -6.66
CA ARG A 166 -14.78 -21.44 -6.80
C ARG A 166 -15.63 -22.69 -6.97
N GLU A 167 -16.88 -22.66 -6.54
CA GLU A 167 -17.83 -23.77 -6.69
C GLU A 167 -18.42 -23.79 -8.11
N GLU A 168 -18.84 -22.64 -8.62
CA GLU A 168 -19.22 -22.47 -10.03
C GLU A 168 -18.06 -22.80 -10.98
N ALA A 169 -16.82 -22.45 -10.62
CA ALA A 169 -15.64 -22.77 -11.40
C ALA A 169 -15.40 -24.28 -11.52
N LYS A 170 -15.68 -25.04 -10.45
CA LYS A 170 -15.62 -26.51 -10.49
C LYS A 170 -16.71 -27.09 -11.38
N VAL A 171 -17.91 -26.54 -11.34
CA VAL A 171 -19.03 -26.96 -12.21
C VAL A 171 -18.73 -26.61 -13.68
N TYR A 172 -18.27 -25.40 -13.95
CA TYR A 172 -17.87 -24.93 -15.29
C TYR A 172 -16.69 -25.74 -15.84
N ALA A 173 -15.69 -26.07 -15.03
CA ALA A 173 -14.58 -26.94 -15.42
C ALA A 173 -15.06 -28.38 -15.73
N ALA A 174 -16.03 -28.90 -14.98
CA ALA A 174 -16.64 -30.20 -15.24
C ALA A 174 -17.51 -30.20 -16.51
N GLU A 175 -18.25 -29.12 -16.78
CA GLU A 175 -19.03 -28.95 -18.01
C GLU A 175 -18.14 -28.75 -19.23
N LYS A 176 -17.07 -27.96 -19.11
CA LYS A 176 -16.06 -27.78 -20.17
C LYS A 176 -15.31 -29.09 -20.45
N ALA A 177 -15.01 -29.88 -19.41
CA ALA A 177 -14.45 -31.23 -19.57
C ALA A 177 -15.43 -32.18 -20.28
N LYS A 178 -16.72 -32.13 -19.94
CA LYS A 178 -17.78 -32.90 -20.63
C LYS A 178 -17.99 -32.45 -22.09
N ALA A 179 -17.90 -31.15 -22.38
CA ALA A 179 -18.00 -30.61 -23.73
C ALA A 179 -16.76 -30.99 -24.58
N ALA A 180 -15.56 -30.96 -24.00
CA ALA A 180 -14.34 -31.44 -24.64
C ALA A 180 -14.36 -32.97 -24.86
N GLU A 181 -15.09 -33.72 -24.02
CA GLU A 181 -15.33 -35.15 -24.20
C GLU A 181 -16.40 -35.43 -25.27
N ALA A 182 -17.38 -34.54 -25.44
CA ALA A 182 -18.40 -34.59 -26.49
C ALA A 182 -17.87 -34.16 -27.89
N GLU A 183 -16.79 -33.39 -27.96
CA GLU A 183 -16.13 -32.98 -29.22
C GLU A 183 -15.01 -33.94 -29.65
N LYS A 184 -14.82 -35.06 -28.94
CA LYS A 184 -13.91 -36.13 -29.34
C LYS A 184 -14.55 -36.89 -30.53
N PRO A 185 -13.92 -36.95 -31.71
CA PRO A 185 -14.43 -37.77 -32.80
C PRO A 185 -14.49 -39.23 -32.35
N ALA A 186 -15.67 -39.83 -32.52
CA ALA A 186 -15.90 -41.24 -32.29
C ALA A 186 -14.91 -42.09 -33.10
N ALA A 187 -14.02 -42.80 -32.40
CA ALA A 187 -13.32 -43.95 -32.94
C ALA A 187 -13.53 -45.13 -31.99
N ALA A 188 -14.43 -46.02 -32.43
CA ALA A 188 -14.54 -47.46 -32.22
C ALA A 188 -14.20 -48.07 -30.85
N ALA A 189 -15.19 -48.82 -30.35
CA ALA A 189 -15.22 -49.61 -29.12
C ALA A 189 -14.55 -51.02 -29.29
N PRO A 190 -14.70 -52.00 -28.36
CA PRO A 190 -13.61 -52.55 -27.55
C PRO A 190 -13.44 -54.09 -27.62
N ALA A 191 -12.35 -54.64 -27.07
CA ALA A 191 -12.16 -56.04 -26.64
C ALA A 191 -10.78 -56.16 -25.96
N ALA A 192 -10.47 -56.92 -24.91
CA ALA A 192 -11.18 -57.91 -24.10
C ALA A 192 -10.43 -58.04 -22.75
N ALA A 193 -11.02 -58.78 -21.82
CA ALA A 193 -10.75 -58.83 -20.38
C ALA A 193 -9.54 -59.68 -19.93
N ALA A 194 -8.94 -59.24 -18.79
CA ALA A 194 -8.50 -59.98 -17.58
C ALA A 194 -7.56 -61.23 -17.68
N PRO A 195 -6.90 -61.73 -16.61
CA PRO A 195 -6.92 -61.32 -15.19
C PRO A 195 -5.53 -61.18 -14.50
N ALA A 196 -5.55 -60.75 -13.24
CA ALA A 196 -4.44 -60.71 -12.27
C ALA A 196 -3.91 -62.11 -11.88
N PRO A 197 -2.70 -62.20 -11.29
CA PRO A 197 -2.63 -62.66 -9.89
C PRO A 197 -1.49 -62.10 -9.00
N VAL A 198 -1.84 -61.89 -7.72
CA VAL A 198 -1.20 -62.40 -6.47
C VAL A 198 0.15 -61.83 -5.95
N GLN A 199 0.03 -61.13 -4.80
CA GLN A 199 0.76 -61.17 -3.50
C GLN A 199 2.30 -61.37 -3.37
N ALA A 200 2.91 -60.39 -2.69
CA ALA A 200 3.79 -60.44 -1.48
C ALA A 200 5.17 -61.16 -1.52
N PRO A 201 6.11 -60.96 -0.55
CA PRO A 201 6.25 -59.98 0.55
C PRO A 201 7.63 -59.25 0.60
N ALA A 202 7.78 -58.37 1.60
CA ALA A 202 9.03 -57.70 2.01
C ALA A 202 10.15 -58.66 2.47
N PRO A 203 11.40 -58.18 2.57
CA PRO A 203 11.99 -58.04 3.91
C PRO A 203 12.85 -56.78 4.11
N SER A 204 12.70 -56.17 5.29
CA SER A 204 13.76 -55.44 6.02
C SER A 204 14.47 -56.42 6.97
N PRO A 205 15.52 -56.08 7.74
CA PRO A 205 16.59 -55.07 7.58
C PRO A 205 18.00 -55.70 7.82
N ALA A 206 19.08 -55.02 7.43
CA ALA A 206 20.41 -55.34 7.95
C ALA A 206 21.12 -54.07 8.47
N LYS A 207 21.25 -54.02 9.80
CA LYS A 207 22.12 -53.13 10.56
C LYS A 207 23.58 -53.33 10.14
N SER A 208 24.33 -52.26 9.97
CA SER A 208 25.75 -52.22 10.32
C SER A 208 26.11 -50.79 10.74
N ALA A 209 26.60 -50.69 11.97
CA ALA A 209 27.03 -49.47 12.65
C ALA A 209 28.58 -49.29 12.46
N PRO A 210 29.27 -48.40 13.19
CA PRO A 210 29.93 -47.22 12.61
C PRO A 210 31.46 -47.17 12.85
N ALA A 211 32.17 -46.26 12.17
CA ALA A 211 33.43 -45.64 12.61
C ALA A 211 33.99 -44.69 11.53
N PRO A 212 34.94 -43.79 11.81
CA PRO A 212 35.08 -42.90 12.96
C PRO A 212 35.31 -41.43 12.52
N ALA A 213 35.18 -40.50 13.47
CA ALA A 213 35.50 -39.09 13.30
C ALA A 213 37.01 -38.83 13.09
N PRO A 214 37.40 -37.81 12.30
CA PRO A 214 38.68 -37.12 12.47
C PRO A 214 38.52 -35.78 13.22
N THR A 215 39.52 -35.57 14.06
CA THR A 215 39.83 -34.53 15.05
C THR A 215 39.90 -33.09 14.45
N PRO A 216 39.81 -32.04 15.28
CA PRO A 216 39.47 -30.67 14.87
C PRO A 216 40.68 -29.87 14.38
N ALA A 217 40.46 -29.05 13.35
CA ALA A 217 41.43 -28.09 12.83
C ALA A 217 41.37 -26.75 13.61
N PRO A 218 42.47 -25.98 13.63
CA PRO A 218 42.68 -24.89 14.57
C PRO A 218 41.91 -23.61 14.23
N VAL A 219 41.67 -22.84 15.30
CA VAL A 219 40.93 -21.57 15.38
C VAL A 219 41.39 -20.57 14.31
N ALA A 220 40.56 -20.33 13.29
CA ALA A 220 40.71 -19.20 12.39
C ALA A 220 40.17 -17.94 13.06
N ALA A 221 41.05 -16.96 13.27
CA ALA A 221 40.70 -15.63 13.72
C ALA A 221 39.55 -15.08 12.86
N LYS A 222 38.51 -14.58 13.55
CA LYS A 222 37.32 -14.00 12.93
C LYS A 222 37.77 -12.76 12.16
N VAL A 223 37.93 -12.91 10.85
CA VAL A 223 38.06 -11.79 9.92
C VAL A 223 36.83 -10.91 10.16
N VAL A 224 37.06 -9.71 10.70
CA VAL A 224 36.02 -8.69 10.79
C VAL A 224 35.75 -8.24 9.37
N THR A 225 34.82 -8.93 8.70
CA THR A 225 34.24 -8.44 7.45
C THR A 225 33.74 -7.03 7.72
N PRO A 226 34.07 -6.01 6.89
CA PRO A 226 33.52 -4.67 7.04
C PRO A 226 32.00 -4.80 7.11
N GLN A 227 31.44 -4.47 8.27
CA GLN A 227 30.03 -4.65 8.53
C GLN A 227 29.27 -3.76 7.56
N ARG A 228 28.44 -4.34 6.69
CA ARG A 228 27.59 -3.57 5.78
C ARG A 228 26.83 -2.54 6.62
N PRO A 229 26.78 -1.25 6.19
CA PRO A 229 25.96 -0.27 6.88
C PRO A 229 24.54 -0.80 7.07
N ALA A 230 23.94 -0.53 8.22
CA ALA A 230 22.57 -0.94 8.48
C ALA A 230 21.63 -0.40 7.38
N ASP A 231 20.60 -1.17 7.07
CA ASP A 231 19.57 -0.78 6.09
C ASP A 231 18.82 0.49 6.54
N THR A 232 18.84 0.78 7.84
CA THR A 232 18.31 2.00 8.46
C THR A 232 19.42 2.99 8.86
N GLY A 233 19.00 4.21 9.15
CA GLY A 233 19.78 5.22 9.85
C GLY A 233 18.86 6.21 10.56
N TRP A 234 19.43 7.32 11.00
CA TRP A 234 18.79 8.24 11.94
C TRP A 234 18.88 9.70 11.47
N TRP A 235 17.77 10.42 11.66
CA TRP A 235 17.75 11.88 11.61
C TRP A 235 17.56 12.44 13.01
N GLY A 236 18.24 13.55 13.33
CA GLY A 236 17.97 14.29 14.55
C GLY A 236 16.62 15.02 14.49
N VAL A 237 15.88 14.99 15.59
CA VAL A 237 14.67 15.79 15.78
C VAL A 237 15.03 17.00 16.62
N TYR A 238 14.87 18.18 16.05
CA TYR A 238 15.26 19.45 16.66
C TYR A 238 14.03 20.26 17.05
N ASP A 239 13.99 20.74 18.30
CA ASP A 239 12.95 21.61 18.80
C ASP A 239 13.38 23.07 18.62
N LEU A 240 12.64 23.79 17.78
CA LEU A 240 12.95 25.18 17.42
C LEU A 240 12.67 26.14 18.57
N SER A 241 11.74 25.79 19.47
CA SER A 241 11.40 26.63 20.63
C SER A 241 12.45 26.53 21.73
N GLN A 242 13.04 25.35 21.91
CA GLN A 242 14.09 25.10 22.89
C GLN A 242 15.50 25.36 22.35
N GLY A 243 15.66 25.36 21.02
CA GLY A 243 16.97 25.47 20.39
C GLY A 243 17.87 24.27 20.72
N ALA A 244 17.30 23.07 20.76
CA ALA A 244 18.00 21.85 21.16
C ALA A 244 17.47 20.62 20.43
N PHE A 245 18.30 19.58 20.33
CA PHE A 245 17.83 18.25 19.93
C PHE A 245 16.96 17.65 21.03
N VAL A 246 15.86 17.00 20.64
CA VAL A 246 14.94 16.32 21.56
C VAL A 246 14.86 14.82 21.33
N GLY A 247 15.40 14.34 20.21
CA GLY A 247 15.38 12.91 19.89
C GLY A 247 15.86 12.58 18.50
N SER A 248 15.45 11.41 18.01
CA SER A 248 15.80 10.92 16.68
C SER A 248 14.67 10.13 16.04
N THR A 249 14.54 10.23 14.72
CA THR A 249 13.66 9.36 13.95
C THR A 249 14.47 8.34 13.17
N VAL A 250 14.00 7.09 13.16
CA VAL A 250 14.54 6.08 12.24
C VAL A 250 14.00 6.33 10.83
N ALA A 251 14.84 6.11 9.82
CA ALA A 251 14.43 6.06 8.42
C ALA A 251 15.27 5.03 7.66
N MET A 252 14.82 4.65 6.47
CA MET A 252 15.54 3.69 5.64
C MET A 252 16.58 4.39 4.78
N ARG A 253 17.79 3.85 4.71
CA ARG A 253 18.88 4.42 3.91
C ARG A 253 18.57 4.40 2.41
N ALA A 254 17.80 3.40 1.96
CA ALA A 254 17.34 3.30 0.58
C ALA A 254 16.54 4.54 0.12
N ASP A 255 15.82 5.21 1.04
CA ASP A 255 15.00 6.39 0.71
C ASP A 255 15.82 7.63 0.37
N LEU A 256 17.14 7.60 0.59
CA LEU A 256 18.04 8.68 0.17
C LEU A 256 18.35 8.64 -1.32
N VAL A 257 18.14 7.49 -1.97
CA VAL A 257 18.57 7.23 -3.36
C VAL A 257 17.38 6.88 -4.24
N GLU A 258 16.42 6.14 -3.69
CA GLU A 258 15.25 5.63 -4.41
C GLU A 258 13.97 6.06 -3.70
N PRO A 259 12.86 6.28 -4.43
CA PRO A 259 11.58 6.53 -3.80
C PRO A 259 11.13 5.32 -2.98
N PRO A 260 10.41 5.51 -1.86
CA PRO A 260 9.83 4.42 -1.10
C PRO A 260 8.93 3.53 -1.96
N PRO A 261 8.89 2.20 -1.72
CA PRO A 261 8.01 1.31 -2.47
C PRO A 261 6.53 1.63 -2.18
N GLU A 262 5.67 1.44 -3.19
CA GLU A 262 4.21 1.62 -3.04
C GLU A 262 3.49 0.36 -2.53
N ASP A 263 4.17 -0.79 -2.52
CA ASP A 263 3.60 -2.08 -2.12
C ASP A 263 3.58 -2.23 -0.59
N ASP A 264 2.40 -2.48 -0.02
CA ASP A 264 2.19 -2.57 1.43
C ASP A 264 3.03 -3.69 2.08
N ALA A 265 3.24 -4.82 1.41
CA ALA A 265 4.05 -5.92 1.96
C ALA A 265 5.54 -5.54 2.01
N LYS A 266 6.03 -4.80 1.01
CA LYS A 266 7.39 -4.22 1.04
C LYS A 266 7.51 -3.16 2.13
N LEU A 267 6.52 -2.28 2.29
CA LEU A 267 6.50 -1.29 3.36
C LEU A 267 6.48 -1.95 4.75
N LEU A 268 5.67 -3.01 4.93
CA LEU A 268 5.64 -3.78 6.18
C LEU A 268 7.02 -4.36 6.50
N LYS A 269 7.69 -4.97 5.52
CA LYS A 269 9.05 -5.50 5.72
C LYS A 269 10.01 -4.42 6.19
N ARG A 270 9.93 -3.21 5.62
CA ARG A 270 10.77 -2.06 6.00
C ARG A 270 10.48 -1.60 7.42
N ASP A 271 9.21 -1.51 7.79
CA ASP A 271 8.80 -1.15 9.15
C ASP A 271 9.31 -2.18 10.17
N LEU A 272 9.20 -3.48 9.88
CA LEU A 272 9.70 -4.53 10.77
C LEU A 272 11.23 -4.51 10.93
N VAL A 273 11.97 -4.13 9.89
CA VAL A 273 13.42 -3.88 9.95
C VAL A 273 13.68 -2.66 10.84
N ALA A 274 13.01 -1.53 10.60
CA ALA A 274 13.15 -0.33 11.40
C ALA A 274 12.82 -0.55 12.88
N LEU A 275 11.79 -1.33 13.21
CA LEU A 275 11.47 -1.71 14.59
C LEU A 275 12.54 -2.60 15.23
N THR A 276 13.18 -3.46 14.44
CA THR A 276 14.31 -4.26 14.91
C THR A 276 15.49 -3.37 15.30
N ASP A 277 15.80 -2.40 14.45
CA ASP A 277 16.95 -1.51 14.64
C ASP A 277 16.68 -0.48 15.76
N VAL A 278 15.44 -0.01 15.90
CA VAL A 278 15.01 0.77 17.07
C VAL A 278 15.19 -0.02 18.35
N GLN A 279 14.75 -1.29 18.38
CA GLN A 279 14.92 -2.14 19.57
C GLN A 279 16.40 -2.34 19.93
N ALA A 280 17.28 -2.45 18.92
CA ALA A 280 18.72 -2.54 19.15
C ALA A 280 19.28 -1.22 19.69
N ALA A 281 18.90 -0.09 19.08
CA ALA A 281 19.36 1.24 19.47
C ALA A 281 18.93 1.64 20.89
N LEU A 282 17.76 1.19 21.36
CA LEU A 282 17.31 1.45 22.74
C LEU A 282 18.27 0.93 23.82
N LYS A 283 19.13 -0.05 23.50
CA LYS A 283 20.12 -0.58 24.45
C LYS A 283 21.30 0.37 24.68
N THR A 284 21.57 1.25 23.72
CA THR A 284 22.75 2.13 23.74
C THR A 284 22.36 3.61 23.76
N ALA A 285 21.19 3.97 23.22
CA ALA A 285 20.69 5.33 23.17
C ALA A 285 20.09 5.74 24.53
N SER A 286 20.84 6.53 25.30
CA SER A 286 20.40 7.08 26.58
C SER A 286 19.62 8.39 26.47
N PHE A 287 19.66 9.05 25.31
CA PHE A 287 19.15 10.40 25.12
C PHE A 287 17.88 10.46 24.27
N GLY A 288 16.99 11.38 24.63
CA GLY A 288 15.89 11.85 23.78
C GLY A 288 14.79 10.83 23.48
N GLU A 289 13.80 11.30 22.72
CA GLU A 289 12.75 10.47 22.13
C GLU A 289 13.27 9.67 20.92
N ILE A 290 12.68 8.51 20.69
CA ILE A 290 12.91 7.68 19.50
C ILE A 290 11.59 7.52 18.75
N GLN A 291 11.56 8.01 17.52
CA GLN A 291 10.41 7.88 16.64
C GLN A 291 10.58 6.65 15.74
N ALA A 292 9.67 5.69 15.88
CA ALA A 292 9.59 4.50 15.02
C ALA A 292 8.52 4.69 13.94
N SER A 293 8.80 4.24 12.71
CA SER A 293 7.93 4.47 11.55
C SER A 293 6.95 3.31 11.33
N PHE A 294 5.70 3.64 11.00
CA PHE A 294 4.64 2.67 10.69
C PHE A 294 3.82 3.08 9.47
N GLY A 295 3.58 2.16 8.54
CA GLY A 295 2.66 2.38 7.44
C GLY A 295 1.20 2.37 7.89
N PHE A 296 0.44 3.41 7.53
CA PHE A 296 -0.97 3.56 7.89
C PHE A 296 -1.81 2.32 7.53
N TRP A 297 -1.71 1.84 6.28
CA TRP A 297 -2.50 0.70 5.80
C TRP A 297 -2.11 -0.63 6.47
N ASN A 298 -0.83 -0.79 6.80
CA ASN A 298 -0.34 -1.97 7.51
C ASN A 298 -0.83 -2.01 8.96
N LEU A 299 -1.06 -0.86 9.60
CA LEU A 299 -1.59 -0.82 10.96
C LEU A 299 -3.06 -1.22 11.06
N ILE A 300 -3.84 -1.18 9.97
CA ILE A 300 -5.26 -1.58 9.97
C ILE A 300 -5.53 -2.92 9.31
N THR A 301 -4.53 -3.49 8.62
CA THR A 301 -4.65 -4.79 7.94
C THR A 301 -4.39 -5.93 8.92
N PRO A 302 -5.33 -6.88 9.15
CA PRO A 302 -5.19 -7.92 10.18
C PRO A 302 -3.91 -8.77 10.07
N ALA A 303 -3.52 -9.17 8.86
CA ALA A 303 -2.29 -9.95 8.65
C ALA A 303 -1.01 -9.19 9.05
N SER A 304 -0.98 -7.89 8.75
CA SER A 304 0.13 -6.99 9.13
C SER A 304 0.13 -6.69 10.63
N GLN A 305 -1.05 -6.58 11.27
CA GLN A 305 -1.18 -6.37 12.71
C GLN A 305 -0.57 -7.51 13.53
N GLU A 306 -0.74 -8.77 13.11
CA GLU A 306 -0.12 -9.91 13.79
C GLU A 306 1.41 -9.82 13.74
N SER A 307 1.97 -9.42 12.59
CA SER A 307 3.40 -9.20 12.41
C SER A 307 3.93 -8.08 13.31
N TYR A 308 3.21 -6.96 13.42
CA TYR A 308 3.57 -5.89 14.36
C TYR A 308 3.49 -6.38 15.81
N LYS A 309 2.39 -7.03 16.22
CA LYS A 309 2.18 -7.51 17.59
C LYS A 309 3.33 -8.42 18.05
N ALA A 310 3.78 -9.32 17.17
CA ALA A 310 4.92 -10.19 17.45
C ALA A 310 6.23 -9.41 17.71
N ARG A 311 6.44 -8.26 17.05
CA ARG A 311 7.61 -7.40 17.27
C ARG A 311 7.46 -6.50 18.48
N LEU A 312 6.30 -5.87 18.64
CA LEU A 312 5.99 -4.92 19.72
C LEU A 312 6.00 -5.57 21.10
N SER A 313 5.63 -6.85 21.20
CA SER A 313 5.71 -7.61 22.47
C SER A 313 7.12 -7.71 23.06
N ARG A 314 8.17 -7.37 22.30
CA ARG A 314 9.57 -7.44 22.73
C ARG A 314 10.13 -6.08 23.18
N TYR A 315 9.34 -5.02 23.12
CA TYR A 315 9.79 -3.69 23.52
C TYR A 315 9.86 -3.55 25.04
N PRO A 316 10.90 -2.88 25.57
CA PRO A 316 11.02 -2.63 27.01
C PRO A 316 9.91 -1.68 27.48
N LEU A 317 9.22 -2.01 28.58
CA LEU A 317 8.17 -1.16 29.14
C LEU A 317 8.72 0.16 29.71
N ASP A 318 9.94 0.14 30.21
CA ASP A 318 10.68 1.30 30.71
C ASP A 318 11.11 2.26 29.60
N ALA A 319 11.25 1.77 28.36
CA ALA A 319 11.54 2.61 27.20
C ALA A 319 10.30 3.33 26.65
N ARG A 320 9.08 2.87 26.97
CA ARG A 320 7.81 3.40 26.45
C ARG A 320 7.68 4.92 26.53
N PRO A 321 8.02 5.61 27.64
CA PRO A 321 7.91 7.08 27.72
C PRO A 321 8.75 7.83 26.69
N ARG A 322 9.80 7.20 26.14
CA ARG A 322 10.69 7.77 25.14
C ARG A 322 10.30 7.40 23.71
N LEU A 323 9.26 6.60 23.52
CA LEU A 323 8.90 6.04 22.22
C LEU A 323 7.68 6.73 21.62
N THR A 324 7.85 7.20 20.39
CA THR A 324 6.80 7.82 19.58
C THR A 324 6.56 6.97 18.33
N ALA A 325 5.32 6.60 18.08
CA ALA A 325 4.94 5.93 16.84
C ALA A 325 4.61 6.97 15.77
N SER A 326 5.40 7.03 14.70
CA SER A 326 5.22 7.96 13.59
C SER A 326 4.59 7.25 12.39
N ILE A 327 3.35 7.60 12.10
CA ILE A 327 2.50 6.91 11.12
C ILE A 327 2.57 7.64 9.78
N TYR A 328 3.01 6.97 8.73
CA TYR A 328 3.14 7.54 7.38
C TYR A 328 2.17 6.92 6.38
N GLY A 329 2.01 7.58 5.23
CA GLY A 329 1.14 7.09 4.15
C GLY A 329 -0.36 7.22 4.48
N ALA A 330 -0.71 8.06 5.46
CA ALA A 330 -2.09 8.30 5.81
C ALA A 330 -2.85 8.98 4.65
N PRO A 331 -4.10 8.58 4.38
CA PRO A 331 -4.94 9.31 3.45
C PRO A 331 -5.22 10.72 3.99
N ARG A 332 -5.59 11.65 3.09
CA ARG A 332 -5.90 13.04 3.43
C ARG A 332 -6.90 13.16 4.58
N GLU A 333 -7.91 12.29 4.56
CA GLU A 333 -8.96 12.20 5.57
C GLU A 333 -8.84 10.84 6.27
N ALA A 334 -7.80 10.69 7.09
CA ALA A 334 -7.67 9.55 7.98
C ALA A 334 -8.89 9.49 8.91
N SER A 335 -9.63 8.37 8.89
CA SER A 335 -10.82 8.25 9.72
C SER A 335 -10.43 8.24 11.21
N ILE A 336 -11.20 8.94 12.03
CA ILE A 336 -10.96 9.03 13.48
C ILE A 336 -10.99 7.62 14.10
N GLY A 337 -11.92 6.77 13.67
CA GLY A 337 -12.01 5.38 14.13
C GLY A 337 -10.75 4.56 13.84
N MET A 338 -10.14 4.72 12.65
CA MET A 338 -8.88 4.06 12.33
C MET A 338 -7.73 4.58 13.19
N LEU A 339 -7.62 5.89 13.39
CA LEU A 339 -6.59 6.48 14.25
C LEU A 339 -6.75 6.02 15.71
N GLN A 340 -7.98 5.90 16.22
CA GLN A 340 -8.26 5.34 17.54
C GLN A 340 -7.86 3.86 17.64
N GLN A 341 -8.14 3.07 16.61
CA GLN A 341 -7.71 1.67 16.52
C GLN A 341 -6.19 1.56 16.56
N MET A 342 -5.48 2.39 15.79
CA MET A 342 -4.01 2.45 15.78
C MET A 342 -3.46 2.83 17.15
N ARG A 343 -4.02 3.86 17.79
CA ARG A 343 -3.65 4.28 19.15
C ARG A 343 -3.80 3.13 20.13
N ALA A 344 -4.93 2.43 20.11
CA ALA A 344 -5.18 1.28 20.98
C ALA A 344 -4.11 0.19 20.78
N GLN A 345 -3.81 -0.17 19.54
CA GLN A 345 -2.79 -1.17 19.20
C GLN A 345 -1.38 -0.79 19.65
N LEU A 346 -1.00 0.49 19.52
CA LEU A 346 0.36 0.96 19.75
C LEU A 346 0.62 1.40 21.21
N SER A 347 -0.44 1.73 21.95
CA SER A 347 -0.39 2.28 23.31
C SER A 347 0.41 1.45 24.32
N GLY A 348 0.52 0.12 24.10
CA GLY A 348 1.28 -0.76 24.97
C GLY A 348 2.80 -0.59 24.87
N ALA A 349 3.32 -0.13 23.72
CA ALA A 349 4.75 0.02 23.47
C ALA A 349 5.19 1.49 23.29
N PHE A 350 4.29 2.36 22.85
CA PHE A 350 4.56 3.77 22.57
C PHE A 350 3.75 4.68 23.51
N ALA A 351 4.38 5.75 24.00
CA ALA A 351 3.70 6.76 24.80
C ALA A 351 3.02 7.82 23.93
N ALA A 352 3.58 8.09 22.75
CA ALA A 352 3.09 9.10 21.83
C ALA A 352 2.85 8.55 20.42
N MET A 353 2.02 9.24 19.66
CA MET A 353 1.63 8.95 18.29
C MET A 353 1.68 10.24 17.47
N ASP A 354 2.46 10.17 16.41
CA ASP A 354 2.66 11.22 15.41
C ASP A 354 2.04 10.78 14.09
N LEU A 355 1.42 11.72 13.36
CA LEU A 355 0.89 11.46 12.02
C LEU A 355 1.69 12.25 10.97
N ARG A 356 2.34 11.54 10.05
CA ARG A 356 3.04 12.12 8.91
C ARG A 356 2.12 12.33 7.72
N ILE A 357 1.98 13.59 7.33
CA ILE A 357 1.12 14.04 6.24
C ILE A 357 1.95 14.69 5.14
N THR A 358 1.46 14.64 3.90
CA THR A 358 2.06 15.39 2.77
C THR A 358 1.18 16.55 2.33
N ASP A 359 -0.09 16.59 2.77
CA ASP A 359 -1.01 17.69 2.46
C ASP A 359 -0.99 18.73 3.59
N PRO A 360 -0.52 19.97 3.35
CA PRO A 360 -0.50 21.02 4.37
C PRO A 360 -1.90 21.45 4.86
N THR A 361 -2.97 21.03 4.18
CA THR A 361 -4.37 21.34 4.53
C THR A 361 -5.09 20.29 5.36
N PHE A 362 -4.34 19.40 6.02
CA PHE A 362 -4.90 18.33 6.85
C PHE A 362 -5.97 18.84 7.86
N PRO A 363 -7.17 18.21 7.93
CA PRO A 363 -8.32 18.70 8.68
C PRO A 363 -8.25 18.37 10.18
N VAL A 364 -7.38 19.04 10.93
CA VAL A 364 -7.17 18.85 12.38
C VAL A 364 -8.42 19.09 13.24
N GLN A 365 -9.41 19.84 12.74
CA GLN A 365 -10.59 20.26 13.50
C GLN A 365 -11.44 19.08 13.99
N GLY A 366 -11.50 18.02 13.18
CA GLY A 366 -12.25 16.80 13.51
C GLY A 366 -11.54 15.89 14.51
N LEU A 367 -10.27 16.12 14.82
CA LEU A 367 -9.54 15.24 15.72
C LEU A 367 -10.03 15.36 17.17
N PRO A 368 -10.23 14.23 17.87
CA PRO A 368 -10.37 14.22 19.31
C PRO A 368 -9.11 14.79 19.99
N PRO A 369 -9.26 15.51 21.12
CA PRO A 369 -8.12 15.85 21.97
C PRO A 369 -7.32 14.60 22.35
N GLU A 370 -6.00 14.74 22.49
CA GLU A 370 -5.09 13.67 22.97
C GLU A 370 -4.98 12.42 22.08
N LEU A 371 -5.65 12.39 20.92
CA LEU A 371 -5.51 11.27 19.99
C LEU A 371 -4.10 11.22 19.38
N LEU A 372 -3.55 12.39 19.07
CA LEU A 372 -2.21 12.58 18.51
C LEU A 372 -1.46 13.61 19.34
N GLU A 373 -0.17 13.37 19.56
CA GLU A 373 0.73 14.34 20.18
C GLU A 373 1.28 15.32 19.14
N SER A 374 1.48 14.86 17.91
CA SER A 374 1.97 15.69 16.81
C SER A 374 1.43 15.30 15.45
N VAL A 375 1.47 16.27 14.54
CA VAL A 375 1.28 16.08 13.11
C VAL A 375 2.49 16.67 12.41
N THR A 376 3.16 15.83 11.64
CA THR A 376 4.40 16.17 10.93
C THR A 376 4.13 16.31 9.44
N LEU A 377 4.28 17.52 8.90
CA LEU A 377 4.25 17.75 7.45
C LEU A 377 5.58 17.30 6.83
N VAL A 378 5.53 16.32 5.94
CA VAL A 378 6.68 15.90 5.13
C VAL A 378 6.74 16.76 3.87
N LEU A 379 7.76 17.60 3.76
CA LEU A 379 7.93 18.47 2.60
C LEU A 379 8.22 17.64 1.33
N SER A 380 7.50 17.97 0.27
CA SER A 380 7.63 17.35 -1.04
C SER A 380 7.72 18.42 -2.13
N GLY A 381 8.13 18.07 -3.35
CA GLY A 381 8.25 19.01 -4.46
C GLY A 381 9.70 19.30 -4.85
N GLU A 382 9.85 19.76 -6.10
CA GLU A 382 11.16 19.91 -6.75
C GLU A 382 11.81 21.25 -6.45
N THR A 383 11.02 22.29 -6.14
CA THR A 383 11.52 23.66 -5.92
C THR A 383 11.40 24.06 -4.45
N GLU A 384 12.38 24.86 -3.98
CA GLU A 384 12.33 25.46 -2.65
C GLU A 384 11.07 26.33 -2.46
N HIS A 385 10.65 27.04 -3.51
CA HIS A 385 9.44 27.88 -3.50
C HIS A 385 8.17 27.08 -3.19
N ASP A 386 7.99 25.91 -3.81
CA ASP A 386 6.81 25.06 -3.57
C ASP A 386 6.81 24.46 -2.17
N ARG A 387 8.00 24.19 -1.64
CA ARG A 387 8.20 23.67 -0.28
C ARG A 387 7.94 24.75 0.77
N LEU A 388 8.39 25.99 0.54
CA LEU A 388 8.06 27.15 1.37
C LEU A 388 6.55 27.44 1.41
N LYS A 389 5.85 27.35 0.27
CA LYS A 389 4.39 27.47 0.23
C LYS A 389 3.69 26.41 1.08
N GLN A 390 4.20 25.17 1.10
CA GLN A 390 3.65 24.11 1.95
C GLN A 390 3.80 24.45 3.44
N ILE A 391 4.97 24.93 3.86
CA ILE A 391 5.20 25.39 5.24
C ILE A 391 4.20 26.48 5.60
N LEU A 392 4.11 27.54 4.80
CA LEU A 392 3.20 28.68 5.04
C LEU A 392 1.75 28.21 5.17
N LYS A 393 1.27 27.38 4.24
CA LYS A 393 -0.11 26.88 4.25
C LYS A 393 -0.42 25.99 5.45
N PHE A 394 0.57 25.25 5.94
CA PHE A 394 0.40 24.39 7.11
C PHE A 394 0.29 25.21 8.40
N VAL A 395 1.10 26.25 8.55
CA VAL A 395 1.15 27.07 9.76
C VAL A 395 -0.01 28.08 9.86
N GLU A 396 -0.69 28.40 8.76
CA GLU A 396 -1.93 29.20 8.75
C GLU A 396 -2.99 28.63 9.72
N ARG A 397 -2.93 27.32 10.01
CA ARG A 397 -3.91 26.62 10.86
C ARG A 397 -3.41 26.42 12.29
N LYS A 398 -2.35 27.10 12.72
CA LYS A 398 -1.70 26.92 14.03
C LYS A 398 -2.65 26.96 15.23
N SER A 399 -3.62 27.89 15.22
CA SER A 399 -4.62 27.98 16.29
C SER A 399 -5.50 26.73 16.40
N ALA A 400 -5.84 26.09 15.28
CA ALA A 400 -6.62 24.86 15.27
C ALA A 400 -5.83 23.66 15.81
N TYR A 401 -4.53 23.59 15.55
CA TYR A 401 -3.63 22.59 16.14
C TYR A 401 -3.45 22.81 17.64
N ALA A 402 -3.17 24.05 18.04
CA ALA A 402 -3.02 24.42 19.45
C ALA A 402 -4.30 24.13 20.27
N ALA A 403 -5.47 24.42 19.72
CA ALA A 403 -6.76 24.12 20.35
C ALA A 403 -7.01 22.61 20.59
N LYS A 404 -6.27 21.75 19.88
CA LYS A 404 -6.33 20.28 20.04
C LYS A 404 -5.16 19.72 20.86
N GLY A 405 -4.22 20.58 21.30
CA GLY A 405 -2.99 20.14 21.96
C GLY A 405 -2.04 19.38 21.03
N VAL A 406 -2.18 19.53 19.71
CA VAL A 406 -1.38 18.81 18.71
C VAL A 406 -0.22 19.69 18.27
N MET A 407 1.01 19.19 18.37
CA MET A 407 2.19 19.91 17.88
C MET A 407 2.27 19.89 16.36
N GLN A 408 2.62 21.03 15.77
CA GLN A 408 2.96 21.11 14.34
C GLN A 408 4.45 20.90 14.16
N CYS A 409 4.80 19.89 13.37
CA CYS A 409 6.18 19.53 13.06
C CYS A 409 6.39 19.51 11.54
N VAL A 410 7.64 19.68 11.09
CA VAL A 410 7.99 19.61 9.66
C VAL A 410 9.17 18.68 9.44
N ALA A 411 9.04 17.77 8.49
CA ALA A 411 10.06 16.80 8.13
C ALA A 411 10.58 17.04 6.72
N ASN A 412 11.74 16.44 6.44
CA ASN A 412 12.46 16.58 5.18
C ASN A 412 12.91 18.03 4.91
N VAL A 413 13.21 18.82 5.94
CA VAL A 413 13.75 20.19 5.79
C VAL A 413 15.14 20.09 5.18
N ALA A 414 15.33 20.66 3.99
CA ALA A 414 16.51 20.43 3.15
C ALA A 414 17.45 21.63 3.05
N SER A 415 16.97 22.85 3.34
CA SER A 415 17.78 24.07 3.25
C SER A 415 17.71 24.95 4.50
N ALA A 416 18.66 25.89 4.61
CA ALA A 416 18.65 26.92 5.66
C ALA A 416 17.43 27.85 5.56
N VAL A 417 16.99 28.15 4.34
CA VAL A 417 15.83 29.00 4.08
C VAL A 417 14.55 28.34 4.60
N GLU A 418 14.37 27.05 4.35
CA GLU A 418 13.24 26.28 4.89
C GLU A 418 13.29 26.20 6.42
N LEU A 419 14.48 26.01 7.00
CA LEU A 419 14.65 25.97 8.45
C LEU A 419 14.27 27.30 9.11
N GLU A 420 14.74 28.42 8.56
CA GLU A 420 14.36 29.75 9.05
C GLU A 420 12.87 30.04 8.82
N ALA A 421 12.28 29.59 7.71
CA ALA A 421 10.84 29.70 7.49
C ALA A 421 10.03 28.93 8.55
N CYS A 422 10.45 27.70 8.89
CA CYS A 422 9.83 26.94 9.99
C CYS A 422 9.94 27.66 11.34
N LYS A 423 11.11 28.26 11.63
CA LYS A 423 11.36 29.02 12.86
C LYS A 423 10.51 30.27 12.96
N VAL A 424 10.47 31.09 11.91
CA VAL A 424 9.64 32.32 11.86
C VAL A 424 8.16 31.99 11.96
N ALA A 425 7.72 30.89 11.34
CA ALA A 425 6.34 30.42 11.46
C ALA A 425 5.99 29.82 12.84
N GLY A 426 7.00 29.56 13.67
CA GLY A 426 6.86 28.93 14.97
C GLY A 426 6.35 27.49 14.88
N VAL A 427 6.87 26.73 13.92
CA VAL A 427 6.83 25.25 13.93
C VAL A 427 7.57 24.76 15.17
N VAL A 428 7.08 23.70 15.82
CA VAL A 428 7.64 23.22 17.09
C VAL A 428 8.90 22.41 16.84
N ARG A 429 8.81 21.40 15.97
CA ARG A 429 9.93 20.48 15.69
C ARG A 429 10.22 20.34 14.21
N VAL A 430 11.49 20.16 13.89
CA VAL A 430 11.98 19.95 12.53
C VAL A 430 12.94 18.78 12.44
N GLN A 431 12.97 18.14 11.28
CA GLN A 431 13.92 17.07 10.96
C GLN A 431 14.25 17.05 9.46
N GLY A 432 15.45 16.61 9.11
CA GLY A 432 15.89 16.45 7.71
C GLY A 432 17.34 16.87 7.48
N PRO A 433 17.79 16.90 6.21
CA PRO A 433 19.17 17.22 5.84
C PRO A 433 19.68 18.60 6.28
N ALA A 434 18.80 19.58 6.48
CA ALA A 434 19.18 20.88 7.04
C ALA A 434 19.47 20.83 8.54
N VAL A 435 19.03 19.78 9.22
CA VAL A 435 19.11 19.64 10.68
C VAL A 435 20.31 18.79 11.08
N THR A 436 20.42 17.57 10.55
CA THR A 436 21.59 16.69 10.74
C THR A 436 21.95 16.03 9.42
N ASP A 437 23.14 15.46 9.30
CA ASP A 437 23.39 14.41 8.30
C ASP A 437 22.61 13.13 8.66
N PHE A 438 22.56 12.17 7.73
CA PHE A 438 21.97 10.86 7.99
C PHE A 438 22.95 9.98 8.77
N MET A 439 22.64 9.73 10.04
CA MET A 439 23.55 9.12 11.00
C MET A 439 23.34 7.60 11.14
N ASP A 440 24.38 6.89 11.57
CA ASP A 440 24.30 5.45 11.88
C ASP A 440 23.75 5.18 13.29
N THR A 441 23.83 6.15 14.18
CA THR A 441 23.30 6.08 15.55
C THR A 441 22.38 7.27 15.86
N PRO A 442 21.44 7.14 16.81
CA PRO A 442 20.65 8.27 17.29
C PRO A 442 21.53 9.40 17.84
N VAL A 443 20.96 10.61 17.90
CA VAL A 443 21.57 11.77 18.56
C VAL A 443 21.86 11.41 20.03
N ALA A 444 23.06 11.76 20.50
CA ALA A 444 23.55 11.37 21.83
C ALA A 444 23.28 12.41 22.93
N ALA A 445 23.00 13.67 22.58
CA ALA A 445 22.80 14.77 23.52
C ALA A 445 21.90 15.87 22.94
N ALA A 446 21.39 16.74 23.82
CA ALA A 446 20.55 17.87 23.42
C ALA A 446 21.33 18.97 22.70
N ASP A 447 22.62 19.10 23.02
CA ASP A 447 23.49 20.16 22.53
C ASP A 447 23.83 19.97 21.05
N GLY A 448 23.79 21.08 20.31
CA GLY A 448 24.20 21.13 18.92
C GLY A 448 23.33 22.08 18.10
N ALA A 449 23.94 22.80 17.16
CA ALA A 449 23.20 23.59 16.20
C ALA A 449 22.78 22.73 14.99
N PRO A 450 21.61 22.99 14.38
CA PRO A 450 21.24 22.44 13.08
C PRO A 450 22.35 22.67 12.04
N LEU A 451 22.58 21.69 11.17
CA LEU A 451 23.62 21.71 10.15
C LEU A 451 23.60 22.99 9.30
N ALA A 452 22.41 23.43 8.89
CA ALA A 452 22.23 24.63 8.09
C ALA A 452 22.69 25.91 8.84
N LEU A 453 22.45 25.98 10.15
CA LEU A 453 22.88 27.12 10.97
C LEU A 453 24.39 27.06 11.23
N ALA A 454 24.93 25.88 11.51
CA ALA A 454 26.37 25.69 11.69
C ALA A 454 27.16 26.09 10.43
N LYS A 455 26.67 25.72 9.24
CA LYS A 455 27.28 26.10 7.95
C LYS A 455 27.22 27.59 7.65
N SER A 456 26.24 28.32 8.19
CA SER A 456 26.12 29.78 8.00
C SER A 456 27.04 30.60 8.90
N ALA A 457 27.53 30.01 9.98
CA ALA A 457 28.41 30.65 10.96
C ALA A 457 29.91 30.41 10.70
N ALA A 458 30.24 29.47 9.82
CA ALA A 458 31.58 29.17 9.32
C ALA A 458 31.86 29.96 8.03
#